data_AF-A0A848FJ08-F1
#
_entry.id   AF-A0A848FJ08-F1
#
_cell.length_a   1.000
_cell.length_b   1.000
_cell.length_c   1.000
_cell.angle_alpha   90.00
_cell.angle_beta   90.00
_cell.angle_gamma   90.00
#
_symmetry.space_group_name_H-M   'P 1'
#
loop_
_entity.id
_entity.type
_entity.pdbx_description
1 polymer ?
#
loop_
_entity_poly.entity_id
_entity_poly.type
_entity_poly.pdbx_seq_one_letter_code
_entity_poly.pdbx_strand_id
1 'polypeptide(L)'
;MNSKLNLQVQAGVLWAVAAALGGCAANDPAGKPEASADAPSPVATTPAPAPQPAVLPVPGPASPAAQQQAQKMALGAVSTLEAGQEVQARAELQRALALDPQNKLAQSLLRQMSEPVITPRESFSYTVRPGDTLSSIAERFMGDKFLFYALARFNDIKVPRQLSSGQALRVPGTGQPAVVERERPAPRAQAPEPVRRPPTAVAEKPAPVTEKAGPVAEKSPPVSERHVPPAEKPAAPVPVVAPVTAPPAPAAAPPGPSPAERALLSAEAAERAGNVEKAMAEVQQVSGLEPGSPLASRQVALKKKLVGRMASNARGAFARQDLDGAIRHWDRVLQLDPGNDTARLERQRAVALKEKVGTLK
;
A
#
# COMPACT_ATOMS: atom_id res chain seq x y z
N MET A 1 -11.73 -45.77 28.02
CA MET A 1 -11.69 -45.13 29.36
C MET A 1 -11.29 -43.68 29.16
N ASN A 2 -12.08 -42.65 29.46
CA ASN A 2 -12.84 -42.31 30.68
C ASN A 2 -11.95 -41.93 31.88
N SER A 3 -11.53 -40.66 31.93
CA SER A 3 -11.35 -39.90 33.16
C SER A 3 -11.98 -38.51 32.94
N LYS A 4 -13.01 -38.19 33.74
CA LYS A 4 -13.65 -36.86 33.82
C LYS A 4 -13.32 -36.23 35.19
N LEU A 5 -13.78 -34.99 35.37
CA LEU A 5 -13.87 -34.24 36.64
C LEU A 5 -12.53 -33.76 37.23
N ASN A 6 -12.40 -32.44 37.35
CA ASN A 6 -12.78 -31.83 38.62
C ASN A 6 -13.53 -30.50 38.40
N LEU A 7 -14.09 -29.92 39.47
CA LEU A 7 -15.03 -28.78 39.47
C LEU A 7 -14.75 -27.85 40.67
N GLN A 8 -15.44 -26.69 40.75
CA GLN A 8 -15.46 -25.71 41.87
C GLN A 8 -14.38 -24.60 41.83
N VAL A 9 -14.58 -23.37 42.35
CA VAL A 9 -15.81 -22.68 42.85
C VAL A 9 -15.73 -21.14 42.67
N GLN A 10 -16.87 -20.46 42.89
CA GLN A 10 -17.12 -19.01 42.94
C GLN A 10 -16.19 -18.18 43.87
N ALA A 11 -15.81 -16.97 43.43
CA ALA A 11 -15.89 -15.69 44.18
C ALA A 11 -15.32 -14.51 43.33
N GLY A 12 -15.79 -13.26 43.40
CA GLY A 12 -16.98 -12.76 44.08
C GLY A 12 -16.78 -11.55 45.01
N VAL A 13 -16.22 -10.42 44.53
CA VAL A 13 -16.15 -9.16 45.30
C VAL A 13 -16.55 -7.95 44.45
N LEU A 14 -17.65 -7.32 44.84
CA LEU A 14 -17.98 -5.91 44.54
C LEU A 14 -17.52 -5.05 45.73
N TRP A 15 -17.03 -3.85 45.48
CA TRP A 15 -16.92 -2.80 46.51
C TRP A 15 -17.38 -1.46 45.92
N ALA A 16 -18.11 -0.69 46.73
CA ALA A 16 -18.80 0.52 46.29
C ALA A 16 -18.88 1.55 47.42
N VAL A 17 -18.71 2.83 47.05
CA VAL A 17 -19.16 4.06 47.74
C VAL A 17 -18.80 4.24 49.22
N ALA A 18 -18.00 5.27 49.49
CA ALA A 18 -18.17 6.14 50.66
C ALA A 18 -17.75 7.57 50.28
N ALA A 19 -18.46 8.59 50.78
CA ALA A 19 -18.14 10.00 50.55
C ALA A 19 -18.53 10.89 51.76
N ALA A 20 -17.66 11.84 52.09
CA ALA A 20 -17.87 12.97 53.01
C ALA A 20 -16.89 14.08 52.57
N LEU A 21 -17.24 15.37 52.38
CA LEU A 21 -18.06 16.36 53.13
C LEU A 21 -17.24 17.19 54.14
N GLY A 22 -17.44 18.52 54.08
CA GLY A 22 -16.72 19.56 54.83
C GLY A 22 -15.75 20.35 53.94
N GLY A 23 -15.63 21.69 54.03
CA GLY A 23 -16.37 22.69 54.82
C GLY A 23 -16.03 24.12 54.33
N CYS A 24 -16.82 25.13 54.71
CA CYS A 24 -16.79 26.48 54.08
C CYS A 24 -16.24 27.60 54.99
N ALA A 25 -16.23 28.84 54.44
CA ALA A 25 -15.95 30.15 55.06
C ALA A 25 -14.45 30.57 55.11
N ALA A 26 -14.10 31.87 55.16
CA ALA A 26 -14.94 33.08 55.35
C ALA A 26 -14.57 34.23 54.39
N ASN A 27 -15.37 35.30 54.36
CA ASN A 27 -15.16 36.50 53.53
C ASN A 27 -15.82 37.74 54.18
N ASP A 28 -15.04 38.75 54.57
CA ASP A 28 -15.48 39.90 55.38
C ASP A 28 -15.54 41.23 54.61
N PRO A 29 -16.60 42.05 54.78
CA PRO A 29 -16.64 43.41 54.25
C PRO A 29 -17.20 44.47 55.24
N ALA A 30 -16.39 45.47 55.65
CA ALA A 30 -16.85 46.83 55.98
C ALA A 30 -15.70 47.84 56.22
N GLY A 31 -15.77 49.00 55.57
CA GLY A 31 -14.95 50.19 55.85
C GLY A 31 -15.59 51.40 55.17
N LYS A 32 -15.66 52.57 55.83
CA LYS A 32 -16.42 53.76 55.37
C LYS A 32 -15.52 54.87 54.78
N PRO A 33 -16.09 55.81 54.01
CA PRO A 33 -15.32 56.75 53.18
C PRO A 33 -15.10 58.14 53.80
N GLU A 34 -14.10 58.86 53.27
CA GLU A 34 -13.98 60.32 53.29
C GLU A 34 -13.69 60.84 51.87
N ALA A 35 -13.80 62.15 51.63
CA ALA A 35 -13.90 62.70 50.28
C ALA A 35 -13.20 64.07 50.08
N SER A 36 -13.00 64.39 48.79
CA SER A 36 -12.56 65.68 48.21
C SER A 36 -11.09 66.07 48.37
N ALA A 37 -10.47 66.78 47.41
CA ALA A 37 -10.77 66.96 45.99
C ALA A 37 -9.57 67.65 45.29
N ASP A 38 -9.32 67.37 44.00
CA ASP A 38 -9.10 68.40 42.95
C ASP A 38 -9.14 67.77 41.53
N ALA A 39 -8.93 68.58 40.48
CA ALA A 39 -9.02 68.25 39.04
C ALA A 39 -7.71 68.66 38.31
N PRO A 40 -7.43 68.35 37.00
CA PRO A 40 -8.35 67.93 35.94
C PRO A 40 -7.96 66.69 35.12
N SER A 41 -8.90 66.21 34.31
CA SER A 41 -8.71 65.10 33.35
C SER A 41 -7.83 65.48 32.16
N PRO A 42 -7.04 64.52 31.65
CA PRO A 42 -6.94 64.34 30.20
C PRO A 42 -7.06 62.88 29.74
N VAL A 43 -7.54 62.70 28.51
CA VAL A 43 -7.61 61.45 27.71
C VAL A 43 -8.45 60.31 28.31
N ALA A 44 -9.56 59.99 27.65
CA ALA A 44 -10.32 58.77 27.90
C ALA A 44 -9.58 57.54 27.35
N THR A 45 -8.81 56.86 28.21
CA THR A 45 -8.36 55.49 27.93
C THR A 45 -9.57 54.56 28.03
N THR A 46 -10.04 54.04 26.88
CA THR A 46 -11.08 53.02 26.84
C THR A 46 -10.68 51.83 27.72
N PRO A 47 -11.50 51.37 28.67
CA PRO A 47 -11.20 50.17 29.44
C PRO A 47 -10.98 48.99 28.50
N ALA A 48 -9.88 48.26 28.68
CA ALA A 48 -9.68 47.01 27.98
C ALA A 48 -10.88 46.08 28.30
N PRO A 49 -11.50 45.43 27.30
CA PRO A 49 -12.64 44.57 27.56
C PRO A 49 -12.22 43.47 28.53
N ALA A 50 -12.98 43.29 29.61
CA ALA A 50 -12.73 42.25 30.59
C ALA A 50 -12.59 40.89 29.87
N PRO A 51 -11.66 40.01 30.31
CA PRO A 51 -11.46 38.72 29.67
C PRO A 51 -12.76 37.92 29.71
N GLN A 52 -13.42 37.84 28.55
CA GLN A 52 -14.62 37.02 28.39
C GLN A 52 -14.25 35.59 28.77
N PRO A 53 -15.05 34.88 29.59
CA PRO A 53 -14.75 33.51 29.95
C PRO A 53 -14.61 32.71 28.65
N ALA A 54 -13.44 32.11 28.44
CA ALA A 54 -13.04 31.59 27.14
C ALA A 54 -14.08 30.58 26.65
N VAL A 55 -14.87 30.98 25.64
CA VAL A 55 -15.90 30.13 25.05
C VAL A 55 -15.16 28.93 24.47
N LEU A 56 -15.34 27.77 25.12
CA LEU A 56 -14.70 26.54 24.71
C LEU A 56 -14.97 26.33 23.21
N PRO A 57 -13.94 26.18 22.36
CA PRO A 57 -14.13 26.17 20.93
C PRO A 57 -15.05 25.01 20.56
N VAL A 58 -16.25 25.36 20.10
CA VAL A 58 -17.26 24.39 19.67
C VAL A 58 -16.59 23.49 18.62
N PRO A 59 -16.61 22.15 18.77
CA PRO A 59 -15.83 21.27 17.92
C PRO A 59 -16.38 21.29 16.48
N GLY A 60 -15.84 22.20 15.67
CA GLY A 60 -16.08 22.24 14.24
C GLY A 60 -15.59 20.95 13.55
N PRO A 61 -16.03 20.70 12.31
CA PRO A 61 -15.53 19.56 11.54
C PRO A 61 -14.00 19.60 11.47
N ALA A 62 -13.36 18.44 11.64
CA ALA A 62 -11.91 18.32 11.65
C ALA A 62 -11.28 18.97 10.41
N SER A 63 -10.15 19.66 10.59
CA SER A 63 -9.49 20.38 9.49
C SER A 63 -9.09 19.41 8.36
N PRO A 64 -9.00 19.85 7.09
CA PRO A 64 -8.66 18.96 5.98
C PRO A 64 -7.34 18.18 6.18
N ALA A 65 -6.36 18.79 6.86
CA ALA A 65 -5.12 18.11 7.24
C ALA A 65 -5.34 17.02 8.31
N ALA A 66 -6.18 17.28 9.33
CA ALA A 66 -6.54 16.29 10.34
C ALA A 66 -7.33 15.12 9.73
N GLN A 67 -8.29 15.40 8.82
CA GLN A 67 -9.05 14.40 8.07
C GLN A 67 -8.12 13.51 7.22
N GLN A 68 -7.19 14.09 6.47
CA GLN A 68 -6.21 13.34 5.68
C GLN A 68 -5.30 12.47 6.56
N GLN A 69 -4.82 13.00 7.69
CA GLN A 69 -3.98 12.25 8.62
C GLN A 69 -4.75 11.11 9.33
N ALA A 70 -6.02 11.34 9.70
CA ALA A 70 -6.90 10.30 10.22
C ALA A 70 -7.16 9.20 9.18
N GLN A 71 -7.46 9.57 7.93
CA GLN A 71 -7.65 8.61 6.83
C GLN A 71 -6.36 7.81 6.56
N LYS A 72 -5.19 8.43 6.65
CA LYS A 72 -3.89 7.75 6.53
C LYS A 72 -3.67 6.71 7.64
N MET A 73 -3.99 7.04 8.90
CA MET A 73 -3.91 6.08 10.01
C MET A 73 -4.97 4.97 9.90
N ALA A 74 -6.19 5.29 9.44
CA ALA A 74 -7.21 4.28 9.18
C ALA A 74 -6.79 3.28 8.07
N LEU A 75 -6.06 3.74 7.05
CA LEU A 75 -5.47 2.87 6.03
C LEU A 75 -4.22 2.11 6.52
N GLY A 76 -3.44 2.68 7.43
CA GLY A 76 -2.36 1.96 8.14
C GLY A 76 -2.93 0.78 8.93
N ALA A 77 -3.97 1.04 9.71
CA ALA A 77 -4.66 0.04 10.52
C ALA A 77 -5.24 -1.12 9.70
N VAL A 78 -5.66 -0.91 8.45
CA VAL A 78 -6.06 -2.01 7.54
C VAL A 78 -4.90 -2.98 7.31
N SER A 79 -3.68 -2.48 7.03
CA SER A 79 -2.49 -3.32 6.88
C SER A 79 -2.12 -4.04 8.19
N THR A 80 -2.34 -3.37 9.32
CA THR A 80 -2.11 -3.91 10.67
C THR A 80 -3.11 -5.04 11.00
N LEU A 81 -4.40 -4.89 10.69
CA LEU A 81 -5.43 -5.94 10.79
C LEU A 81 -5.16 -7.11 9.84
N GLU A 82 -4.78 -6.82 8.60
CA GLU A 82 -4.43 -7.84 7.60
C GLU A 82 -3.27 -8.75 8.05
N ALA A 83 -2.37 -8.23 8.89
CA ALA A 83 -1.28 -8.96 9.53
C ALA A 83 -1.66 -9.66 10.85
N GLY A 84 -2.92 -9.57 11.30
CA GLY A 84 -3.40 -10.15 12.56
C GLY A 84 -3.04 -9.33 13.82
N GLN A 85 -2.56 -8.09 13.67
CA GLN A 85 -2.08 -7.25 14.78
C GLN A 85 -3.23 -6.43 15.40
N GLU A 86 -4.31 -7.10 15.82
CA GLU A 86 -5.58 -6.48 16.24
C GLU A 86 -5.42 -5.36 17.29
N VAL A 87 -4.59 -5.58 18.32
CA VAL A 87 -4.38 -4.60 19.41
C VAL A 87 -3.77 -3.29 18.89
N GLN A 88 -2.77 -3.39 18.00
CA GLN A 88 -2.11 -2.23 17.40
C GLN A 88 -3.07 -1.49 16.45
N ALA A 89 -3.83 -2.23 15.64
CA ALA A 89 -4.85 -1.65 14.77
C ALA A 89 -5.92 -0.90 15.57
N ARG A 90 -6.40 -1.48 16.68
CA ARG A 90 -7.41 -0.84 17.55
C ARG A 90 -6.92 0.52 18.06
N ALA A 91 -5.67 0.59 18.52
CA ALA A 91 -5.05 1.83 19.00
C ALA A 91 -4.83 2.85 17.87
N GLU A 92 -4.44 2.41 16.67
CA GLU A 92 -4.28 3.27 15.48
C GLU A 92 -5.62 3.86 15.01
N LEU A 93 -6.70 3.06 15.00
CA LEU A 93 -8.05 3.49 14.66
C LEU A 93 -8.63 4.46 15.71
N GLN A 94 -8.35 4.25 16.99
CA GLN A 94 -8.73 5.18 18.06
C GLN A 94 -8.02 6.54 17.90
N ARG A 95 -6.74 6.56 17.51
CA ARG A 95 -6.03 7.81 17.16
C ARG A 95 -6.60 8.48 15.91
N ALA A 96 -7.04 7.71 14.92
CA ALA A 96 -7.74 8.26 13.74
C ALA A 96 -9.04 8.96 14.13
N LEU A 97 -9.88 8.34 14.97
CA LEU A 97 -11.12 8.96 15.46
C LEU A 97 -10.89 10.14 16.42
N ALA A 98 -9.74 10.21 17.10
CA ALA A 98 -9.36 11.37 17.90
C ALA A 98 -8.99 12.60 17.06
N LEU A 99 -8.57 12.42 15.80
CA LEU A 99 -8.34 13.52 14.85
C LEU A 99 -9.57 13.83 13.99
N ASP A 100 -10.32 12.81 13.58
CA ASP A 100 -11.54 12.93 12.78
C ASP A 100 -12.60 11.94 13.29
N PRO A 101 -13.49 12.38 14.19
CA PRO A 101 -14.59 11.56 14.69
C PRO A 101 -15.56 11.08 13.59
N GLN A 102 -15.57 11.72 12.42
CA GLN A 102 -16.43 11.37 11.28
C GLN A 102 -15.77 10.40 10.29
N ASN A 103 -14.59 9.86 10.61
CA ASN A 103 -13.85 8.97 9.73
C ASN A 103 -14.55 7.62 9.54
N LYS A 104 -15.40 7.51 8.51
CA LYS A 104 -16.25 6.33 8.23
C LYS A 104 -15.48 5.01 8.17
N LEU A 105 -14.24 5.02 7.65
CA LEU A 105 -13.38 3.84 7.60
C LEU A 105 -12.99 3.39 9.02
N ALA A 106 -12.50 4.32 9.86
CA ALA A 106 -12.10 3.98 11.22
C ALA A 106 -13.30 3.55 12.09
N GLN A 107 -14.47 4.21 11.91
CA GLN A 107 -15.73 3.78 12.54
C GLN A 107 -16.14 2.36 12.14
N SER A 108 -16.08 2.04 10.84
CA SER A 108 -16.46 0.72 10.31
C SER A 108 -15.55 -0.38 10.88
N LEU A 109 -14.24 -0.19 10.85
CA LEU A 109 -13.28 -1.18 11.33
C LEU A 109 -13.41 -1.40 12.86
N LEU A 110 -13.53 -0.34 13.66
CA LEU A 110 -13.74 -0.50 15.11
C LEU A 110 -15.08 -1.16 15.46
N ARG A 111 -16.13 -0.96 14.65
CA ARG A 111 -17.38 -1.70 14.77
C ARG A 111 -17.14 -3.19 14.49
N GLN A 112 -16.50 -3.54 13.37
CA GLN A 112 -16.14 -4.93 13.03
C GLN A 112 -15.23 -5.62 14.08
N MET A 113 -14.52 -4.84 14.92
CA MET A 113 -13.70 -5.34 16.03
C MET A 113 -14.42 -5.39 17.38
N SER A 114 -15.56 -4.72 17.54
CA SER A 114 -16.24 -4.58 18.84
C SER A 114 -17.61 -5.26 18.89
N GLU A 115 -18.28 -5.38 17.74
CA GLU A 115 -19.50 -6.18 17.64
C GLU A 115 -19.19 -7.69 17.84
N PRO A 116 -20.13 -8.47 18.40
CA PRO A 116 -20.09 -9.92 18.29
C PRO A 116 -20.19 -10.34 16.82
N VAL A 117 -19.69 -11.54 16.49
CA VAL A 117 -19.88 -12.12 15.16
C VAL A 117 -21.33 -12.57 15.03
N ILE A 118 -22.20 -11.68 14.57
CA ILE A 118 -23.61 -11.99 14.29
C ILE A 118 -23.62 -13.00 13.13
N THR A 119 -24.06 -14.22 13.41
CA THR A 119 -24.37 -15.20 12.35
C THR A 119 -25.49 -14.62 11.47
N PRO A 120 -25.25 -14.34 10.18
CA PRO A 120 -26.28 -13.84 9.29
C PRO A 120 -27.34 -14.94 9.09
N ARG A 121 -28.58 -14.53 8.83
CA ARG A 121 -29.68 -15.47 8.52
C ARG A 121 -29.37 -16.34 7.29
N GLU A 122 -28.57 -15.80 6.37
CA GLU A 122 -28.21 -16.42 5.11
C GLU A 122 -26.69 -16.30 4.90
N SER A 123 -26.06 -17.41 4.50
CA SER A 123 -24.66 -17.45 4.08
C SER A 123 -24.46 -18.64 3.13
N PHE A 124 -23.44 -18.56 2.27
CA PHE A 124 -23.10 -19.60 1.30
C PHE A 124 -21.64 -19.99 1.39
N SER A 125 -21.29 -21.16 0.85
CA SER A 125 -19.91 -21.63 0.75
C SER A 125 -19.27 -21.12 -0.54
N TYR A 126 -18.07 -20.55 -0.44
CA TYR A 126 -17.25 -20.10 -1.54
C TYR A 126 -15.86 -20.76 -1.47
N THR A 127 -15.45 -21.44 -2.53
CA THR A 127 -14.09 -21.95 -2.66
C THR A 127 -13.17 -20.85 -3.16
N VAL A 128 -12.23 -20.41 -2.32
CA VAL A 128 -11.24 -19.37 -2.60
C VAL A 128 -10.44 -19.74 -3.86
N ARG A 129 -10.41 -18.84 -4.86
CA ARG A 129 -9.68 -19.06 -6.11
C ARG A 129 -8.23 -18.60 -5.99
N PRO A 130 -7.29 -19.11 -6.81
CA PRO A 130 -5.94 -18.56 -6.88
C PRO A 130 -5.98 -17.06 -7.21
N GLY A 131 -5.42 -16.24 -6.31
CA GLY A 131 -5.42 -14.77 -6.44
C GLY A 131 -6.57 -14.05 -5.74
N ASP A 132 -7.55 -14.75 -5.17
CA ASP A 132 -8.56 -14.13 -4.28
C ASP A 132 -7.92 -13.68 -2.96
N THR A 133 -8.47 -12.61 -2.38
CA THR A 133 -8.16 -12.11 -1.03
C THR A 133 -9.45 -11.93 -0.25
N LEU A 134 -9.42 -11.92 1.09
CA LEU A 134 -10.63 -11.62 1.88
C LEU A 134 -11.23 -10.25 1.52
N SER A 135 -10.38 -9.28 1.17
CA SER A 135 -10.78 -7.94 0.73
C SER A 135 -11.49 -7.96 -0.63
N SER A 136 -11.00 -8.70 -1.62
CA SER A 136 -11.67 -8.83 -2.93
C SER A 136 -12.91 -9.73 -2.88
N ILE A 137 -12.97 -10.71 -1.98
CA ILE A 137 -14.16 -11.52 -1.72
C ILE A 137 -15.25 -10.66 -1.04
N ALA A 138 -14.89 -9.87 -0.03
CA ALA A 138 -15.80 -8.94 0.64
C ALA A 138 -16.31 -7.84 -0.32
N GLU A 139 -15.44 -7.26 -1.16
CA GLU A 139 -15.86 -6.30 -2.19
C GLU A 139 -16.88 -6.91 -3.16
N ARG A 140 -16.64 -8.15 -3.60
CA ARG A 140 -17.48 -8.86 -4.57
C ARG A 140 -18.84 -9.29 -4.04
N PHE A 141 -18.93 -9.72 -2.78
CA PHE A 141 -20.14 -10.37 -2.23
C PHE A 141 -20.84 -9.56 -1.14
N MET A 142 -20.12 -8.65 -0.47
CA MET A 142 -20.63 -7.82 0.63
C MET A 142 -20.64 -6.32 0.25
N GLY A 143 -20.15 -5.97 -0.93
CA GLY A 143 -20.16 -4.60 -1.49
C GLY A 143 -19.09 -3.66 -0.93
N ASP A 144 -18.33 -4.06 0.09
CA ASP A 144 -17.25 -3.27 0.69
C ASP A 144 -16.05 -4.15 1.02
N LYS A 145 -14.90 -3.85 0.41
CA LYS A 145 -13.62 -4.52 0.68
C LYS A 145 -13.16 -4.39 2.13
N PHE A 146 -13.58 -3.34 2.84
CA PHE A 146 -13.20 -3.13 4.23
C PHE A 146 -13.96 -4.07 5.19
N LEU A 147 -14.94 -4.85 4.71
CA LEU A 147 -15.56 -5.95 5.45
C LEU A 147 -14.71 -7.24 5.46
N PHE A 148 -13.49 -7.24 4.90
CA PHE A 148 -12.56 -8.37 4.93
C PHE A 148 -12.32 -8.93 6.34
N TYR A 149 -12.32 -8.06 7.36
CA TYR A 149 -12.03 -8.43 8.74
C TYR A 149 -13.26 -9.04 9.43
N ALA A 150 -14.47 -8.52 9.18
CA ALA A 150 -15.70 -9.20 9.56
C ALA A 150 -15.81 -10.59 8.89
N LEU A 151 -15.44 -10.70 7.61
CA LEU A 151 -15.41 -11.98 6.89
C LEU A 151 -14.35 -12.94 7.44
N ALA A 152 -13.19 -12.42 7.88
CA ALA A 152 -12.16 -13.18 8.58
C ALA A 152 -12.70 -13.76 9.91
N ARG A 153 -13.29 -12.91 10.76
CA ARG A 153 -13.90 -13.30 12.04
C ARG A 153 -15.06 -14.28 11.87
N PHE A 154 -15.85 -14.17 10.81
CA PHE A 154 -16.94 -15.11 10.48
C PHE A 154 -16.45 -16.50 10.03
N ASN A 155 -15.14 -16.66 9.82
CA ASN A 155 -14.49 -17.92 9.43
C ASN A 155 -13.34 -18.31 10.38
N ASP A 156 -13.26 -17.70 11.57
CA ASP A 156 -12.21 -17.91 12.58
C ASP A 156 -10.76 -17.66 12.06
N ILE A 157 -10.60 -16.87 10.99
CA ILE A 157 -9.31 -16.57 10.37
C ILE A 157 -8.59 -15.46 11.14
N LYS A 158 -7.63 -15.85 11.99
CA LYS A 158 -6.83 -14.93 12.82
C LYS A 158 -5.88 -14.01 12.06
N VAL A 159 -5.44 -14.40 10.86
CA VAL A 159 -4.49 -13.62 10.04
C VAL A 159 -5.05 -13.48 8.62
N PRO A 160 -5.75 -12.37 8.28
CA PRO A 160 -6.44 -12.24 7.00
C PRO A 160 -5.58 -12.41 5.75
N ARG A 161 -4.28 -12.09 5.81
CA ARG A 161 -3.31 -12.32 4.71
C ARG A 161 -2.95 -13.79 4.44
N GLN A 162 -3.30 -14.72 5.34
CA GLN A 162 -2.96 -16.16 5.21
C GLN A 162 -4.07 -17.00 4.54
N LEU A 163 -5.02 -16.35 3.85
CA LEU A 163 -6.08 -17.04 3.11
C LEU A 163 -5.49 -17.99 2.05
N SER A 164 -5.88 -19.27 2.10
CA SER A 164 -5.33 -20.30 1.21
C SER A 164 -6.23 -20.53 -0.02
N SER A 165 -5.63 -20.57 -1.22
CA SER A 165 -6.37 -20.94 -2.44
C SER A 165 -6.87 -22.39 -2.35
N GLY A 166 -8.15 -22.62 -2.63
CA GLY A 166 -8.83 -23.91 -2.44
C GLY A 166 -9.52 -24.06 -1.09
N GLN A 167 -9.31 -23.13 -0.14
CA GLN A 167 -10.03 -23.10 1.13
C GLN A 167 -11.53 -22.85 0.90
N ALA A 168 -12.38 -23.57 1.62
CA ALA A 168 -13.81 -23.27 1.70
C ALA A 168 -14.04 -22.15 2.72
N LEU A 169 -14.74 -21.09 2.30
CA LEU A 169 -15.03 -19.90 3.09
C LEU A 169 -16.55 -19.70 3.13
N ARG A 170 -17.12 -19.48 4.31
CA ARG A 170 -18.51 -19.04 4.46
C ARG A 170 -18.60 -17.54 4.21
N VAL A 171 -19.49 -17.13 3.32
CA VAL A 171 -19.69 -15.71 2.95
C VAL A 171 -21.10 -15.28 3.36
N PRO A 172 -21.27 -14.21 4.16
CA PRO A 172 -22.57 -13.67 4.52
C PRO A 172 -23.41 -13.20 3.32
N GLY A 173 -24.73 -13.35 3.42
CA GLY A 173 -25.71 -12.83 2.46
C GLY A 173 -26.05 -13.78 1.31
N THR A 174 -26.96 -13.34 0.43
CA THR A 174 -27.49 -14.08 -0.72
C THR A 174 -26.60 -13.96 -1.97
N GLY A 175 -25.28 -14.03 -1.76
CA GLY A 175 -24.26 -13.68 -2.75
C GLY A 175 -23.76 -14.78 -3.67
N GLN A 176 -24.49 -15.90 -3.84
CA GLN A 176 -24.08 -16.92 -4.82
C GLN A 176 -24.12 -16.31 -6.24
N PRO A 177 -23.00 -16.27 -7.00
CA PRO A 177 -23.11 -16.18 -8.44
C PRO A 177 -23.82 -17.44 -8.92
N ALA A 178 -24.65 -17.35 -9.97
CA ALA A 178 -25.22 -18.51 -10.65
C ALA A 178 -24.13 -19.29 -11.43
N VAL A 179 -23.18 -19.87 -10.69
CA VAL A 179 -22.27 -20.89 -11.20
C VAL A 179 -23.12 -22.13 -11.37
N VAL A 180 -23.56 -22.36 -12.61
CA VAL A 180 -24.17 -23.61 -13.02
C VAL A 180 -23.30 -24.75 -12.48
N GLU A 181 -23.89 -25.63 -11.67
CA GLU A 181 -23.31 -26.91 -11.27
C GLU A 181 -23.18 -27.76 -12.54
N ARG A 182 -22.13 -27.49 -13.33
CA ARG A 182 -21.63 -28.38 -14.38
C ARG A 182 -20.94 -29.54 -13.67
N GLU A 183 -21.79 -30.39 -13.11
CA GLU A 183 -21.56 -31.77 -12.74
C GLU A 183 -20.16 -32.03 -12.21
N ARG A 184 -19.97 -31.93 -10.89
CA ARG A 184 -19.12 -32.93 -10.25
C ARG A 184 -19.88 -34.26 -10.30
N PRO A 185 -19.38 -35.29 -11.02
CA PRO A 185 -19.91 -36.62 -10.82
C PRO A 185 -19.65 -37.01 -9.36
N ALA A 186 -20.65 -37.56 -8.69
CA ALA A 186 -20.44 -38.15 -7.37
C ALA A 186 -19.33 -39.23 -7.45
N PRO A 187 -18.56 -39.50 -6.37
CA PRO A 187 -17.50 -40.50 -6.40
C PRO A 187 -18.06 -41.88 -6.78
N ARG A 188 -17.89 -42.27 -8.05
CA ARG A 188 -18.47 -43.51 -8.57
C ARG A 188 -17.71 -44.70 -7.99
N ALA A 189 -18.44 -45.66 -7.43
CA ALA A 189 -17.87 -46.84 -6.81
C ALA A 189 -17.01 -47.66 -7.80
N GLN A 190 -16.05 -48.41 -7.24
CA GLN A 190 -15.04 -49.16 -7.98
C GLN A 190 -15.67 -50.33 -8.77
N ALA A 191 -15.32 -50.45 -10.05
CA ALA A 191 -15.52 -51.63 -10.89
C ALA A 191 -14.42 -51.65 -11.99
N PRO A 192 -13.98 -52.83 -12.48
CA PRO A 192 -12.64 -52.99 -13.04
C PRO A 192 -12.48 -52.61 -14.53
N GLU A 193 -11.22 -52.42 -14.94
CA GLU A 193 -10.83 -52.12 -16.33
C GLU A 193 -11.00 -53.31 -17.29
N PRO A 194 -11.49 -53.09 -18.53
CA PRO A 194 -11.38 -54.05 -19.62
C PRO A 194 -10.02 -53.93 -20.33
N VAL A 195 -9.18 -54.96 -20.19
CA VAL A 195 -7.87 -55.09 -20.82
C VAL A 195 -7.93 -54.86 -22.34
N ARG A 196 -7.05 -53.99 -22.88
CA ARG A 196 -6.80 -53.88 -24.32
C ARG A 196 -5.43 -54.40 -24.69
N ARG A 197 -5.39 -55.41 -25.57
CA ARG A 197 -4.18 -55.85 -26.29
C ARG A 197 -4.07 -55.11 -27.64
N PRO A 198 -2.85 -54.85 -28.16
CA PRO A 198 -2.65 -54.22 -29.46
C PRO A 198 -2.78 -55.22 -30.63
N PRO A 199 -2.96 -54.72 -31.86
CA PRO A 199 -2.16 -55.26 -32.96
C PRO A 199 -1.53 -54.22 -33.91
N THR A 200 -0.46 -54.71 -34.55
CA THR A 200 0.48 -54.19 -35.56
C THR A 200 -0.07 -53.37 -36.75
N ALA A 201 0.54 -52.19 -36.92
CA ALA A 201 1.25 -51.65 -38.11
C ALA A 201 0.96 -52.11 -39.56
N VAL A 202 0.71 -51.11 -40.43
CA VAL A 202 1.22 -50.90 -41.81
C VAL A 202 1.36 -49.37 -41.96
N ALA A 203 2.47 -48.67 -42.24
CA ALA A 203 3.68 -48.83 -43.07
C ALA A 203 3.55 -48.27 -44.50
N GLU A 204 4.02 -47.03 -44.73
CA GLU A 204 4.50 -46.57 -46.05
C GLU A 204 5.46 -45.35 -45.97
N LYS A 205 6.44 -45.28 -46.89
CA LYS A 205 7.46 -44.20 -47.04
C LYS A 205 8.21 -44.37 -48.38
N PRO A 206 8.29 -43.35 -49.25
CA PRO A 206 9.52 -42.55 -49.46
C PRO A 206 9.21 -41.02 -49.41
N ALA A 207 10.07 -40.05 -49.08
CA ALA A 207 11.48 -39.76 -49.41
C ALA A 207 11.73 -39.33 -50.88
N PRO A 208 12.74 -38.48 -51.19
CA PRO A 208 13.35 -37.38 -50.42
C PRO A 208 13.53 -36.06 -51.23
N VAL A 209 13.94 -34.95 -50.60
CA VAL A 209 14.66 -33.85 -51.29
C VAL A 209 15.70 -33.13 -50.42
N THR A 210 16.94 -33.28 -50.86
CA THR A 210 18.12 -32.40 -50.85
C THR A 210 17.79 -30.92 -51.19
N GLU A 211 18.61 -29.86 -51.02
CA GLU A 211 20.07 -29.70 -50.83
C GLU A 211 20.49 -28.26 -50.38
N LYS A 212 21.66 -28.10 -49.71
CA LYS A 212 22.50 -26.86 -49.49
C LYS A 212 21.82 -25.62 -48.82
N ALA A 213 22.44 -24.83 -47.93
CA ALA A 213 23.77 -24.19 -47.79
C ALA A 213 23.90 -22.81 -48.52
N GLY A 214 24.40 -21.79 -47.81
CA GLY A 214 24.57 -20.38 -48.27
C GLY A 214 25.90 -20.12 -49.01
N PRO A 215 26.57 -18.93 -48.93
CA PRO A 215 26.41 -17.78 -48.01
C PRO A 215 25.51 -16.63 -48.60
N VAL A 216 25.76 -15.29 -48.70
CA VAL A 216 26.91 -14.34 -48.54
C VAL A 216 26.44 -12.87 -48.31
N ALA A 217 27.36 -12.00 -47.83
CA ALA A 217 27.39 -10.51 -47.87
C ALA A 217 26.28 -9.73 -47.10
N GLU A 218 26.55 -8.81 -46.17
CA GLU A 218 27.42 -7.60 -46.14
C GLU A 218 26.75 -6.33 -46.72
N LYS A 219 26.34 -5.39 -45.83
CA LYS A 219 26.71 -3.95 -45.85
C LYS A 219 26.04 -3.10 -44.75
N SER A 220 26.87 -2.54 -43.89
CA SER A 220 26.72 -1.14 -43.40
C SER A 220 27.19 -0.21 -44.55
N PRO A 221 26.81 1.09 -44.65
CA PRO A 221 27.09 2.14 -43.64
C PRO A 221 26.01 3.27 -43.69
N PRO A 222 26.28 4.57 -43.38
CA PRO A 222 27.29 5.18 -42.52
C PRO A 222 26.71 6.04 -41.37
N VAL A 223 27.57 6.38 -40.41
CA VAL A 223 27.41 7.58 -39.56
C VAL A 223 28.04 8.76 -40.30
N SER A 224 27.43 9.95 -40.23
CA SER A 224 28.02 11.21 -40.74
C SER A 224 28.24 12.21 -39.62
N GLU A 225 29.48 12.34 -39.17
CA GLU A 225 29.92 13.43 -38.31
C GLU A 225 29.90 14.77 -39.06
N ARG A 226 29.68 15.89 -38.33
CA ARG A 226 30.32 17.16 -38.69
C ARG A 226 30.75 17.96 -37.45
N HIS A 227 32.06 18.21 -37.41
CA HIS A 227 32.68 19.46 -36.98
C HIS A 227 32.65 19.81 -35.48
N VAL A 228 33.69 19.35 -34.78
CA VAL A 228 34.43 20.21 -33.84
C VAL A 228 35.45 21.01 -34.65
N PRO A 229 35.73 22.29 -34.31
CA PRO A 229 37.12 22.65 -33.98
C PRO A 229 37.21 23.75 -32.90
N PRO A 230 38.41 24.07 -32.39
CA PRO A 230 39.46 23.17 -31.90
C PRO A 230 39.82 23.51 -30.43
N ALA A 231 40.83 22.84 -29.86
CA ALA A 231 41.33 23.10 -28.51
C ALA A 231 42.63 23.92 -28.52
N GLU A 232 42.94 24.60 -27.40
CA GLU A 232 44.29 25.13 -27.14
C GLU A 232 44.75 24.96 -25.68
N LYS A 233 46.05 24.72 -25.53
CA LYS A 233 46.86 24.40 -24.33
C LYS A 233 48.34 24.36 -24.79
N PRO A 234 49.37 24.39 -23.92
CA PRO A 234 49.39 24.61 -22.46
C PRO A 234 50.43 25.68 -22.00
N ALA A 235 50.46 26.00 -20.70
CA ALA A 235 51.63 26.57 -20.00
C ALA A 235 51.62 26.17 -18.50
N ALA A 236 52.74 26.34 -17.79
CA ALA A 236 52.94 25.87 -16.41
C ALA A 236 53.22 27.04 -15.40
N PRO A 237 53.94 26.89 -14.26
CA PRO A 237 53.28 26.94 -12.95
C PRO A 237 53.79 28.03 -11.97
N VAL A 238 53.04 28.22 -10.85
CA VAL A 238 53.35 28.97 -9.59
C VAL A 238 53.60 30.50 -9.75
N PRO A 239 53.32 31.38 -8.74
CA PRO A 239 53.39 31.18 -7.28
C PRO A 239 52.20 31.64 -6.43
N VAL A 240 52.36 31.51 -5.10
CA VAL A 240 51.40 31.89 -4.04
C VAL A 240 51.48 33.38 -3.72
N VAL A 241 50.33 34.05 -3.61
CA VAL A 241 50.18 35.40 -3.04
C VAL A 241 48.92 35.47 -2.16
N ALA A 242 48.92 36.34 -1.15
CA ALA A 242 47.92 36.48 -0.09
C ALA A 242 46.52 36.95 -0.57
N PRO A 243 45.44 36.73 0.21
CA PRO A 243 44.08 37.10 -0.18
C PRO A 243 43.86 38.63 -0.17
N VAL A 244 43.52 39.18 -1.34
CA VAL A 244 42.98 40.54 -1.47
C VAL A 244 41.45 40.46 -1.41
N THR A 245 40.83 41.27 -0.55
CA THR A 245 39.38 41.38 -0.44
C THR A 245 38.77 41.94 -1.72
N ALA A 246 37.97 41.15 -2.42
CA ALA A 246 37.23 41.62 -3.60
C ALA A 246 36.11 42.62 -3.22
N PRO A 247 35.84 43.65 -4.04
CA PRO A 247 34.63 44.46 -3.90
C PRO A 247 33.37 43.61 -4.12
N PRO A 248 32.20 44.03 -3.60
CA PRO A 248 30.97 43.25 -3.72
C PRO A 248 30.61 43.00 -5.19
N ALA A 249 30.38 41.74 -5.53
CA ALA A 249 30.00 41.33 -6.88
C ALA A 249 28.64 41.96 -7.27
N PRO A 250 28.43 42.30 -8.56
CA PRO A 250 27.12 42.69 -9.05
C PRO A 250 26.11 41.56 -8.79
N ALA A 251 24.88 41.94 -8.42
CA ALA A 251 23.85 41.00 -8.00
C ALA A 251 23.68 39.86 -9.01
N ALA A 252 23.88 38.62 -8.54
CA ALA A 252 23.81 37.44 -9.39
C ALA A 252 22.43 37.31 -10.04
N ALA A 253 22.40 37.02 -11.33
CA ALA A 253 21.18 36.58 -12.00
C ALA A 253 20.58 35.36 -11.23
N PRO A 254 19.25 35.23 -11.16
CA PRO A 254 18.61 34.20 -10.36
C PRO A 254 19.15 32.81 -10.75
N PRO A 255 19.55 31.96 -9.78
CA PRO A 255 20.14 30.68 -10.09
C PRO A 255 19.14 29.82 -10.87
N GLY A 256 19.54 29.39 -12.07
CA GLY A 256 18.76 28.42 -12.84
C GLY A 256 18.57 27.12 -12.05
N PRO A 257 17.51 26.34 -12.33
CA PRO A 257 17.09 25.23 -11.48
C PRO A 257 18.24 24.27 -11.17
N SER A 258 18.29 23.77 -9.94
CA SER A 258 19.29 22.81 -9.47
C SER A 258 19.25 21.48 -10.27
N PRO A 259 20.30 20.65 -10.21
CA PRO A 259 20.27 19.31 -10.82
C PRO A 259 19.08 18.46 -10.35
N ALA A 260 18.68 18.59 -9.07
CA ALA A 260 17.53 17.91 -8.50
C ALA A 260 16.20 18.40 -9.12
N GLU A 261 16.01 19.70 -9.27
CA GLU A 261 14.81 20.27 -9.90
C GLU A 261 14.74 19.94 -11.39
N ARG A 262 15.87 19.96 -12.11
CA ARG A 262 15.95 19.51 -13.51
C ARG A 262 15.54 18.05 -13.67
N ALA A 263 16.02 17.16 -12.80
CA ALA A 263 15.65 15.74 -12.82
C ALA A 263 14.18 15.50 -12.45
N LEU A 264 13.60 16.30 -11.55
CA LEU A 264 12.16 16.25 -11.27
C LEU A 264 11.34 16.67 -12.50
N LEU A 265 11.72 17.77 -13.16
CA LEU A 265 11.05 18.28 -14.36
C LEU A 265 11.17 17.32 -15.55
N SER A 266 12.36 16.76 -15.81
CA SER A 266 12.57 15.79 -16.91
C SER A 266 11.83 14.47 -16.64
N ALA A 267 11.79 14.02 -15.39
CA ALA A 267 11.00 12.85 -15.00
C ALA A 267 9.49 13.10 -15.13
N GLU A 268 8.99 14.29 -14.80
CA GLU A 268 7.57 14.63 -14.99
C GLU A 268 7.19 14.77 -16.47
N ALA A 269 8.07 15.28 -17.32
CA ALA A 269 7.90 15.25 -18.78
C ALA A 269 7.88 13.82 -19.33
N ALA A 270 8.83 12.96 -18.89
CA ALA A 270 8.87 11.56 -19.27
C ALA A 270 7.63 10.77 -18.77
N GLU A 271 7.10 11.10 -17.59
CA GLU A 271 5.83 10.54 -17.09
C GLU A 271 4.62 10.97 -17.91
N ARG A 272 4.52 12.26 -18.31
CA ARG A 272 3.45 12.72 -19.22
C ARG A 272 3.51 12.01 -20.57
N ALA A 273 4.72 11.71 -21.06
CA ALA A 273 4.96 10.88 -22.24
C ALA A 273 4.77 9.36 -21.99
N GLY A 274 4.23 8.92 -20.84
CA GLY A 274 3.98 7.51 -20.51
C GLY A 274 5.24 6.66 -20.19
N ASN A 275 6.43 7.25 -20.36
CA ASN A 275 7.75 6.63 -20.24
C ASN A 275 8.25 6.64 -18.79
N VAL A 276 7.50 5.97 -17.90
CA VAL A 276 7.81 5.85 -16.46
C VAL A 276 9.20 5.27 -16.21
N GLU A 277 9.72 4.43 -17.10
CA GLU A 277 11.06 3.83 -17.00
C GLU A 277 12.16 4.87 -17.23
N LYS A 278 11.98 5.74 -18.23
CA LYS A 278 12.85 6.92 -18.42
C LYS A 278 12.72 7.86 -17.22
N ALA A 279 11.50 8.16 -16.76
CA ALA A 279 11.29 9.03 -15.60
C ALA A 279 11.98 8.53 -14.33
N MET A 280 12.01 7.21 -14.12
CA MET A 280 12.73 6.58 -13.01
C MET A 280 14.25 6.71 -13.18
N ALA A 281 14.77 6.53 -14.40
CA ALA A 281 16.19 6.72 -14.70
C ALA A 281 16.66 8.17 -14.48
N GLU A 282 15.90 9.17 -14.95
CA GLU A 282 16.17 10.61 -14.74
C GLU A 282 16.31 10.93 -13.24
N VAL A 283 15.38 10.40 -12.42
CA VAL A 283 15.39 10.52 -10.95
C VAL A 283 16.55 9.74 -10.29
N GLN A 284 16.98 8.62 -10.86
CA GLN A 284 18.07 7.80 -10.35
C GLN A 284 19.48 8.34 -10.71
N GLN A 285 19.61 9.19 -11.73
CA GLN A 285 20.89 9.85 -12.06
C GLN A 285 21.34 10.86 -10.99
N VAL A 286 20.43 11.35 -10.14
CA VAL A 286 20.78 12.23 -9.02
C VAL A 286 21.23 11.36 -7.83
N SER A 287 22.52 11.40 -7.53
CA SER A 287 23.10 10.80 -6.33
C SER A 287 22.82 11.65 -5.08
N GLY A 288 22.88 11.05 -3.88
CA GLY A 288 22.65 11.76 -2.61
C GLY A 288 21.17 12.08 -2.34
N LEU A 289 20.28 11.10 -2.51
CA LEU A 289 18.85 11.30 -2.24
C LEU A 289 18.54 11.29 -0.75
N GLU A 290 18.53 12.49 -0.15
CA GLU A 290 18.15 12.69 1.25
C GLU A 290 16.79 12.02 1.58
N PRO A 291 16.69 11.22 2.65
CA PRO A 291 15.45 10.59 3.08
C PRO A 291 14.35 11.63 3.34
N GLY A 292 13.20 11.47 2.67
CA GLY A 292 12.08 12.42 2.76
C GLY A 292 12.16 13.60 1.79
N SER A 293 13.24 13.75 1.01
CA SER A 293 13.29 14.72 -0.09
C SER A 293 12.15 14.49 -1.11
N PRO A 294 11.72 15.54 -1.85
CA PRO A 294 10.74 15.37 -2.93
C PRO A 294 11.23 14.39 -4.00
N LEU A 295 12.54 14.32 -4.23
CA LEU A 295 13.16 13.45 -5.24
C LEU A 295 13.19 11.97 -4.80
N ALA A 296 13.51 11.68 -3.53
CA ALA A 296 13.33 10.34 -2.96
C ALA A 296 11.86 9.90 -2.99
N SER A 297 10.94 10.81 -2.62
CA SER A 297 9.49 10.56 -2.66
C SER A 297 8.99 10.27 -4.08
N ARG A 298 9.51 11.00 -5.08
CA ARG A 298 9.26 10.78 -6.52
C ARG A 298 9.78 9.41 -6.96
N GLN A 299 10.99 9.02 -6.54
CA GLN A 299 11.58 7.72 -6.86
C GLN A 299 10.72 6.56 -6.37
N VAL A 300 10.24 6.61 -5.12
CA VAL A 300 9.34 5.60 -4.54
C VAL A 300 8.02 5.50 -5.32
N ALA A 301 7.42 6.64 -5.70
CA ALA A 301 6.19 6.67 -6.50
C ALA A 301 6.38 6.06 -7.90
N LEU A 302 7.46 6.43 -8.60
CA LEU A 302 7.82 5.88 -9.92
C LEU A 302 8.08 4.37 -9.84
N LYS A 303 8.87 3.93 -8.86
CA LYS A 303 9.14 2.51 -8.58
C LYS A 303 7.86 1.71 -8.36
N LYS A 304 6.92 2.21 -7.55
CA LYS A 304 5.60 1.59 -7.33
C LYS A 304 4.78 1.49 -8.61
N LYS A 305 4.81 2.52 -9.45
CA LYS A 305 4.11 2.57 -10.75
C LYS A 305 4.70 1.56 -11.76
N LEU A 306 6.03 1.38 -11.77
CA LEU A 306 6.70 0.35 -12.56
C LEU A 306 6.38 -1.07 -12.09
N VAL A 307 6.42 -1.33 -10.78
CA VAL A 307 6.03 -2.63 -10.19
C VAL A 307 4.58 -2.98 -10.58
N GLY A 308 3.65 -2.02 -10.48
CA GLY A 308 2.26 -2.23 -10.90
C GLY A 308 2.12 -2.54 -12.40
N ARG A 309 2.82 -1.81 -13.27
CA ARG A 309 2.83 -2.06 -14.73
C ARG A 309 3.38 -3.45 -15.04
N MET A 310 4.53 -3.82 -14.48
CA MET A 310 5.17 -5.11 -14.74
C MET A 310 4.36 -6.29 -14.18
N ALA A 311 3.77 -6.17 -12.99
CA ALA A 311 2.89 -7.19 -12.43
C ALA A 311 1.61 -7.39 -13.26
N SER A 312 1.06 -6.33 -13.85
CA SER A 312 -0.07 -6.43 -14.79
C SER A 312 0.33 -7.17 -16.07
N ASN A 313 1.45 -6.77 -16.68
CA ASN A 313 1.99 -7.41 -17.89
C ASN A 313 2.32 -8.89 -17.65
N ALA A 314 2.88 -9.25 -16.49
CA ALA A 314 3.20 -10.62 -16.11
C ALA A 314 1.95 -11.51 -16.06
N ARG A 315 0.89 -11.05 -15.40
CA ARG A 315 -0.41 -11.74 -15.37
C ARG A 315 -1.02 -11.86 -16.77
N GLY A 316 -0.93 -10.80 -17.58
CA GLY A 316 -1.41 -10.81 -18.96
C GLY A 316 -0.67 -11.82 -19.85
N ALA A 317 0.66 -11.95 -19.70
CA ALA A 317 1.45 -12.97 -20.38
C ALA A 317 1.08 -14.38 -19.90
N PHE A 318 1.01 -14.60 -18.59
CA PHE A 318 0.62 -15.88 -17.99
C PHE A 318 -0.77 -16.34 -18.46
N ALA A 319 -1.74 -15.43 -18.54
CA ALA A 319 -3.10 -15.71 -19.02
C ALA A 319 -3.14 -16.11 -20.51
N ARG A 320 -2.14 -15.70 -21.32
CA ARG A 320 -1.95 -16.12 -22.71
C ARG A 320 -1.05 -17.35 -22.86
N GLN A 321 -0.70 -18.02 -21.76
CA GLN A 321 0.29 -19.12 -21.70
C GLN A 321 1.72 -18.71 -22.15
N ASP A 322 2.01 -17.41 -22.23
CA ASP A 322 3.35 -16.87 -22.44
C ASP A 322 4.12 -16.88 -21.11
N LEU A 323 4.60 -18.07 -20.75
CA LEU A 323 5.29 -18.30 -19.48
C LEU A 323 6.66 -17.62 -19.44
N ASP A 324 7.36 -17.51 -20.58
CA ASP A 324 8.62 -16.77 -20.67
C ASP A 324 8.44 -15.26 -20.50
N GLY A 325 7.43 -14.66 -21.14
CA GLY A 325 7.05 -13.26 -20.90
C GLY A 325 6.60 -13.02 -19.45
N ALA A 326 5.84 -13.96 -18.87
CA ALA A 326 5.43 -13.88 -17.47
C ALA A 326 6.63 -13.91 -16.51
N ILE A 327 7.57 -14.85 -16.69
CA ILE A 327 8.80 -14.94 -15.89
C ILE A 327 9.62 -13.65 -16.00
N ARG A 328 9.85 -13.14 -17.22
CA ARG A 328 10.62 -11.89 -17.44
C ARG A 328 10.00 -10.69 -16.72
N HIS A 329 8.68 -10.56 -16.77
CA HIS A 329 8.00 -9.45 -16.07
C HIS A 329 8.00 -9.62 -14.55
N TRP A 330 7.87 -10.85 -14.02
CA TRP A 330 8.03 -11.09 -12.57
C TRP A 330 9.47 -10.89 -12.08
N ASP A 331 10.48 -11.29 -12.86
CA ASP A 331 11.89 -10.96 -12.61
C ASP A 331 12.10 -9.45 -12.57
N ARG A 332 11.48 -8.69 -13.48
CA ARG A 332 11.56 -7.22 -13.45
C ARG A 332 10.85 -6.60 -12.24
N VAL A 333 9.78 -7.21 -11.72
CA VAL A 333 9.19 -6.82 -10.43
C VAL A 333 10.18 -7.08 -9.29
N LEU A 334 10.82 -8.25 -9.23
CA LEU A 334 11.75 -8.61 -8.15
C LEU A 334 13.06 -7.80 -8.17
N GLN A 335 13.53 -7.38 -9.35
CA GLN A 335 14.65 -6.45 -9.49
C GLN A 335 14.34 -5.05 -8.91
N LEU A 336 13.08 -4.61 -9.02
CA LEU A 336 12.63 -3.36 -8.43
C LEU A 336 12.37 -3.55 -6.92
N ASP A 337 11.65 -4.60 -6.55
CA ASP A 337 11.15 -4.89 -5.21
C ASP A 337 11.48 -6.34 -4.80
N PRO A 338 12.68 -6.60 -4.23
CA PRO A 338 13.08 -7.95 -3.81
C PRO A 338 12.20 -8.55 -2.70
N GLY A 339 11.52 -7.68 -1.93
CA GLY A 339 10.56 -8.05 -0.89
C GLY A 339 9.21 -8.52 -1.43
N ASN A 340 8.99 -8.52 -2.75
CA ASN A 340 7.69 -8.84 -3.34
C ASN A 340 7.40 -10.35 -3.34
N ASP A 341 6.91 -10.87 -2.22
CA ASP A 341 6.58 -12.30 -2.04
C ASP A 341 5.60 -12.80 -3.11
N THR A 342 4.60 -11.99 -3.49
CA THR A 342 3.67 -12.30 -4.58
C THR A 342 4.39 -12.54 -5.91
N ALA A 343 5.28 -11.62 -6.33
CA ALA A 343 6.06 -11.83 -7.55
C ALA A 343 6.99 -13.05 -7.45
N ARG A 344 7.54 -13.34 -6.27
CA ARG A 344 8.38 -14.52 -6.03
C ARG A 344 7.59 -15.83 -6.24
N LEU A 345 6.37 -15.89 -5.71
CA LEU A 345 5.47 -17.05 -5.83
C LEU A 345 4.92 -17.21 -7.26
N GLU A 346 4.47 -16.14 -7.92
CA GLU A 346 3.95 -16.23 -9.29
C GLU A 346 5.06 -16.54 -10.31
N ARG A 347 6.30 -16.06 -10.09
CA ARG A 347 7.48 -16.49 -10.85
C ARG A 347 7.73 -17.99 -10.71
N GLN A 348 7.74 -18.51 -9.48
CA GLN A 348 7.96 -19.94 -9.21
C GLN A 348 6.89 -20.81 -9.88
N ARG A 349 5.62 -20.39 -9.85
CA ARG A 349 4.52 -21.06 -10.56
C ARG A 349 4.73 -21.07 -12.08
N ALA A 350 5.16 -19.95 -12.67
CA ALA A 350 5.42 -19.87 -14.11
C ALA A 350 6.60 -20.76 -14.54
N VAL A 351 7.68 -20.83 -13.75
CA VAL A 351 8.81 -21.75 -13.98
C VAL A 351 8.36 -23.21 -13.91
N ALA A 352 7.72 -23.61 -12.80
CA ALA A 352 7.28 -25.00 -12.59
C ALA A 352 6.20 -25.46 -13.61
N LEU A 353 5.40 -24.53 -14.15
CA LEU A 353 4.48 -24.83 -15.24
C LEU A 353 5.22 -24.96 -16.59
N LYS A 354 6.23 -24.12 -16.86
CA LYS A 354 7.06 -24.19 -18.07
C LYS A 354 7.83 -25.51 -18.14
N GLU A 355 8.41 -25.94 -17.02
CA GLU A 355 9.10 -27.24 -16.90
C GLU A 355 8.15 -28.40 -17.24
N LYS A 356 6.95 -28.43 -16.64
CA LYS A 356 5.93 -29.45 -16.92
C LYS A 356 5.48 -29.48 -18.38
N VAL A 357 5.28 -28.31 -19.00
CA VAL A 357 4.94 -28.21 -20.43
C VAL A 357 6.11 -28.62 -21.32
N GLY A 358 7.36 -28.48 -20.86
CA GLY A 358 8.56 -29.01 -21.51
C GLY A 358 8.65 -30.54 -21.46
N THR A 359 8.28 -31.16 -20.34
CA THR A 359 8.29 -32.63 -20.17
C THR A 359 7.10 -33.37 -20.82
N LEU A 360 6.22 -32.66 -21.52
CA LEU A 360 5.02 -33.19 -22.18
C LEU A 360 5.11 -33.10 -23.73
N LYS A 361 6.32 -32.98 -24.26
CA LYS A 361 6.64 -32.85 -25.70
C LYS A 361 7.72 -33.83 -26.11
#